data_AF-A0A520I5B3-F1
#
_entry.id   AF-A0A520I5B3-F1
#
_cell.length_a   1.000
_cell.length_b   1.000
_cell.length_c   1.000
_cell.angle_alpha   90.00
_cell.angle_beta   90.00
_cell.angle_gamma   90.00
#
_symmetry.space_group_name_H-M   'P 1'
#
loop_
_entity.id
_entity.type
_entity.pdbx_description
1 polymer ?
#
loop_
_entity_poly.entity_id
_entity_poly.type
_entity_poly.pdbx_seq_one_letter_code
_entity_poly.pdbx_strand_id
1 'polypeptide(L)'
;WGMSDKVGPVEYAQPEGESFLGYSSSQPVRMSNATAQLIDDEIKNIVEGGLARAKHVLSEHIDQLHLLAGALLEYETLSGDEILKLVAGEEIGRPDPGAKSSVPRAGTSIPKTRRPSGPFGSPTPLGA
;
A
#
# COMPACT_ATOMS: atom_id res chain seq x y z
N TRP A 1 17.87 11.16 25.34
CA TRP A 1 18.86 11.56 24.32
C TRP A 1 18.73 13.07 24.12
N GLY A 2 19.84 13.81 24.05
CA GLY A 2 19.84 15.28 24.07
C GLY A 2 20.12 15.90 22.70
N MET A 3 19.12 15.84 21.82
CA MET A 3 19.18 16.34 20.44
C MET A 3 18.66 17.78 20.30
N SER A 4 18.53 18.52 21.40
CA SER A 4 18.13 19.93 21.40
C SER A 4 19.28 20.79 21.91
N ASP A 5 19.65 21.80 21.14
CA ASP A 5 20.67 22.79 21.53
C ASP A 5 20.21 23.64 22.73
N LYS A 6 18.89 23.81 22.91
CA LYS A 6 18.31 24.62 23.99
C LYS A 6 18.26 23.88 25.31
N VAL A 7 17.92 22.58 25.26
CA VAL A 7 17.79 21.74 26.44
C VAL A 7 19.14 21.10 26.82
N GLY A 8 20.03 20.91 25.84
CA GLY A 8 21.36 20.36 26.01
C GLY A 8 21.40 18.83 26.08
N PRO A 9 22.61 18.23 26.22
CA PRO A 9 22.81 16.79 26.23
C PRO A 9 22.46 16.14 27.58
N VAL A 10 21.25 16.40 28.10
CA VAL A 10 20.79 15.91 29.40
C VAL A 10 19.71 14.83 29.22
N GLU A 11 19.78 13.80 30.04
CA GLU A 11 18.75 12.76 30.12
C GLU A 11 17.66 13.18 31.10
N TYR A 12 16.49 13.55 30.56
CA TYR A 12 15.28 13.85 31.34
C TYR A 12 14.35 12.64 31.47
N ALA A 13 14.66 11.54 30.79
CA ALA A 13 13.89 10.31 30.88
C ALA A 13 14.15 9.64 32.23
N GLN A 14 13.11 9.09 32.84
CA GLN A 14 13.28 8.18 33.95
C GLN A 14 13.93 6.90 33.42
N PRO A 15 14.91 6.31 34.13
CA PRO A 15 15.20 4.91 33.92
C PRO A 15 13.92 4.15 34.28
N GLU A 16 13.31 3.52 33.28
CA GLU A 16 12.28 2.50 33.50
C GLU A 16 12.96 1.41 34.33
N GLY A 17 12.87 1.51 35.66
CA GLY A 17 13.50 0.56 36.57
C GLY A 17 12.97 -0.84 36.25
N GLU A 18 13.87 -1.83 36.19
CA GLU A 18 13.49 -3.22 35.98
C GLU A 18 12.35 -3.58 36.95
N SER A 19 11.19 -3.93 36.39
CA SER A 19 10.02 -4.36 37.14
C SER A 19 10.28 -5.72 37.77
N PHE A 20 11.09 -5.76 38.82
CA PHE A 20 11.29 -6.97 39.61
C PHE A 20 10.12 -7.11 40.59
N LEU A 21 9.32 -8.16 40.39
CA LEU A 21 8.20 -8.57 41.26
C LEU A 21 7.04 -7.57 41.41
N GLY A 22 6.81 -6.70 40.42
CA GLY A 22 5.59 -5.86 40.37
C GLY A 22 5.61 -4.62 41.28
N TYR A 23 6.76 -4.30 41.90
CA TYR A 23 6.96 -3.04 42.59
C TYR A 23 7.71 -2.06 41.67
N SER A 24 7.01 -1.33 40.80
CA SER A 24 7.63 -0.19 40.13
C SER A 24 7.74 0.97 41.13
N SER A 25 8.94 1.30 41.59
CA SER A 25 9.20 2.62 42.16
C SER A 25 9.60 3.56 41.02
N SER A 26 8.60 4.04 40.26
CA SER A 26 8.79 5.18 39.35
C SER A 26 9.04 6.41 40.24
N GLN A 27 10.30 6.78 40.41
CA GLN A 27 10.67 8.01 41.11
C GLN A 27 10.41 9.19 40.15
N PRO A 28 9.48 10.11 40.45
CA PRO A 28 9.18 11.21 39.54
C PRO A 28 10.45 12.02 39.26
N VAL A 29 10.73 12.25 37.97
CA VAL A 29 11.82 13.12 37.53
C VAL A 29 11.59 14.49 38.16
N ARG A 30 12.50 14.93 39.04
CA ARG A 30 12.42 16.27 39.62
C ARG A 30 12.91 17.26 38.60
N MET A 31 11.98 17.80 37.82
CA MET A 31 12.22 18.84 36.83
C MET A 31 11.55 20.14 37.25
N SER A 32 12.17 21.28 36.94
CA SER A 32 11.56 22.59 37.17
C SER A 32 10.47 22.86 36.12
N ASN A 33 9.45 23.66 36.47
CA ASN A 33 8.41 24.07 35.50
C ASN A 33 9.00 24.79 34.28
N ALA A 34 10.04 25.61 34.47
CA ALA A 34 10.71 26.31 33.37
C ALA A 34 11.38 25.33 32.39
N THR A 35 12.01 24.27 32.92
CA THR A 35 12.62 23.22 32.09
C THR A 35 11.56 22.36 31.40
N ALA A 36 10.44 22.07 32.07
CA ALA A 36 9.32 21.34 31.47
C ALA A 36 8.73 22.11 30.28
N GLN A 37 8.48 23.40 30.45
CA GLN A 37 7.98 24.26 29.39
C GLN A 37 8.95 24.35 28.20
N LEU A 38 10.25 24.46 28.46
CA LEU A 38 11.28 24.46 27.42
C LEU A 38 11.25 23.16 26.59
N ILE A 39 11.06 22.02 27.25
CA ILE A 39 10.97 20.71 26.58
C ILE A 39 9.68 20.63 25.74
N ASP A 40 8.54 21.05 26.28
CA ASP A 40 7.27 21.07 25.55
C ASP A 40 7.36 21.95 24.28
N ASP A 41 7.98 23.12 24.40
CA ASP A 41 8.22 24.02 23.27
C ASP A 41 9.10 23.37 22.20
N GLU A 42 10.14 22.62 22.60
CA GLU A 42 11.01 21.94 21.65
C GLU A 42 10.32 20.75 20.97
N ILE A 43 9.53 19.98 21.72
CA ILE A 43 8.71 18.90 21.15
C ILE A 43 7.78 19.48 20.09
N LYS A 44 7.11 20.60 20.40
CA LYS A 44 6.24 21.29 19.46
C LYS A 44 7.01 21.72 18.20
N ASN A 45 8.17 22.34 18.35
CA ASN A 45 9.01 22.76 17.22
C ASN A 45 9.39 21.58 16.31
N ILE A 46 9.74 20.43 16.88
CA ILE A 46 10.09 19.23 16.13
C ILE A 46 8.88 18.71 15.33
N VAL A 47 7.72 18.61 15.97
CA VAL A 47 6.50 18.10 15.32
C VAL A 47 6.02 19.06 14.24
N GLU A 48 5.95 20.36 14.53
CA GLU A 48 5.52 21.37 13.57
C GLU A 48 6.50 21.48 12.39
N GLY A 49 7.81 21.43 12.66
CA GLY A 49 8.84 21.42 11.62
C GLY A 49 8.77 20.17 10.74
N GLY A 50 8.54 19.00 11.34
CA GLY A 50 8.33 17.74 10.61
C GLY A 50 7.08 17.79 9.72
N LEU A 51 5.96 18.30 10.26
CA LEU A 51 4.72 18.47 9.51
C LEU A 51 4.87 19.44 8.36
N ALA A 52 5.50 20.60 8.59
CA ALA A 52 5.76 21.60 7.56
C ALA A 52 6.61 21.02 6.43
N ARG A 53 7.67 20.27 6.77
CA ARG A 53 8.54 19.61 5.79
C ARG A 53 7.79 18.55 5.00
N ALA A 54 7.00 17.70 5.65
CA ALA A 54 6.19 16.69 4.97
C ALA A 54 5.19 17.33 4.00
N LYS A 55 4.46 18.37 4.44
CA LYS A 55 3.54 19.13 3.58
C LYS A 55 4.26 19.76 2.40
N HIS A 56 5.45 20.33 2.61
CA HIS A 56 6.25 20.93 1.55
C HIS A 56 6.62 19.90 0.49
N VAL A 57 7.20 18.76 0.88
CA VAL A 57 7.58 17.67 -0.04
C VAL A 57 6.38 17.14 -0.81
N LEU A 58 5.24 16.91 -0.14
CA LEU A 58 4.03 16.44 -0.80
C LEU A 58 3.44 17.47 -1.79
N SER A 59 3.54 18.76 -1.47
CA SER A 59 3.03 19.82 -2.34
C SER A 59 3.95 20.09 -3.53
N GLU A 60 5.27 19.99 -3.33
CA GLU A 60 6.27 20.12 -4.40
C GLU A 60 6.16 18.97 -5.42
N HIS A 61 5.83 17.77 -4.95
CA HIS A 61 5.68 16.57 -5.77
C HIS A 61 4.21 16.15 -5.97
N ILE A 62 3.31 17.13 -6.09
CA ILE A 62 1.86 16.89 -6.13
C ILE A 62 1.45 15.99 -7.31
N ASP A 63 2.09 16.14 -8.47
CA ASP A 63 1.79 15.33 -9.66
C ASP A 63 2.15 13.86 -9.42
N GLN A 64 3.30 13.59 -8.81
CA GLN A 64 3.74 12.24 -8.44
C GLN A 64 2.83 11.63 -7.37
N LEU A 65 2.35 12.45 -6.42
CA LEU A 65 1.36 12.02 -5.42
C LEU A 65 0.05 11.58 -6.08
N HIS A 66 -0.47 12.37 -7.02
CA HIS A 66 -1.69 12.03 -7.75
C HIS A 66 -1.51 10.79 -8.62
N LEU A 67 -0.34 10.63 -9.24
CA LEU A 67 0.01 9.47 -10.04
C LEU A 67 0.02 8.20 -9.17
N LEU A 68 0.69 8.23 -8.01
CA LEU A 68 0.69 7.12 -7.04
C LEU A 68 -0.71 6.80 -6.51
N ALA A 69 -1.52 7.83 -6.22
CA ALA A 69 -2.89 7.64 -5.78
C ALA A 69 -3.75 6.95 -6.86
N GLY A 70 -3.59 7.35 -8.13
CA GLY A 70 -4.25 6.70 -9.26
C GLY A 70 -3.84 5.24 -9.41
N ALA A 71 -2.55 4.95 -9.32
CA ALA A 71 -2.05 3.57 -9.39
C ALA A 71 -2.54 2.71 -8.21
N LEU A 72 -2.65 3.27 -7.00
CA LEU A 72 -3.22 2.55 -5.85
C LEU A 72 -4.72 2.26 -6.02
N LEU A 73 -5.46 3.11 -6.73
CA LEU A 73 -6.87 2.84 -7.06
C LEU A 73 -7.01 1.69 -8.06
N GLU A 74 -6.05 1.51 -8.97
CA GLU A 74 -6.07 0.46 -9.99
C GLU A 74 -5.55 -0.89 -9.45
N TYR A 75 -4.44 -0.86 -8.71
CA TYR A 75 -3.71 -2.07 -8.29
C TYR A 75 -3.88 -2.45 -6.82
N GLU A 76 -4.56 -1.62 -6.01
CA GLU A 76 -4.78 -1.73 -4.55
C GLU A 76 -3.51 -1.69 -3.68
N THR A 77 -2.41 -2.26 -4.17
CA THR A 77 -1.12 -2.37 -3.50
C THR A 77 0.02 -2.14 -4.48
N LEU A 78 1.04 -1.41 -4.05
CA LEU A 78 2.27 -1.16 -4.79
C LEU A 78 3.47 -1.57 -3.93
N SER A 79 4.45 -2.20 -4.56
CA SER A 79 5.76 -2.47 -3.93
C SER A 79 6.69 -1.26 -4.04
N GLY A 80 7.76 -1.22 -3.24
CA GLY A 80 8.72 -0.13 -3.26
C GLY A 80 9.36 0.11 -4.64
N ASP A 81 9.72 -0.97 -5.34
CA ASP A 81 10.33 -0.89 -6.68
C ASP A 81 9.36 -0.31 -7.72
N GLU A 82 8.07 -0.59 -7.56
CA GLU A 82 7.04 -0.07 -8.46
C GLU A 82 6.75 1.40 -8.21
N ILE A 83 6.75 1.82 -6.94
CA ILE A 83 6.66 3.24 -6.58
C ILE A 83 7.83 4.01 -7.23
N LEU A 84 9.05 3.48 -7.17
CA LEU A 84 10.22 4.10 -7.78
C LEU A 84 10.09 4.22 -9.30
N LYS A 85 9.64 3.16 -9.99
CA LYS A 85 9.38 3.19 -11.44
C LYS A 85 8.31 4.21 -11.80
N LEU A 86 7.21 4.22 -11.05
CA LEU A 86 6.09 5.10 -11.30
C LEU A 86 6.47 6.58 -11.13
N VAL A 87 7.25 6.89 -10.09
CA VAL A 87 7.81 8.23 -9.83
C VAL A 87 8.82 8.64 -10.90
N ALA A 88 9.54 7.68 -11.49
CA ALA A 88 10.45 7.90 -12.62
C ALA A 88 9.74 8.01 -13.99
N GLY A 89 8.42 7.81 -14.04
CA GLY A 89 7.62 7.85 -15.27
C GLY A 89 7.63 6.55 -16.08
N GLU A 90 8.06 5.44 -15.49
CA GLU A 90 8.03 4.11 -16.09
C GLU A 90 6.74 3.35 -15.75
N GLU A 91 6.33 2.43 -16.62
CA GLU A 91 5.15 1.58 -16.38
C GLU A 91 5.45 0.41 -15.43
N ILE A 92 4.47 0.07 -14.58
CA ILE A 92 4.55 -1.05 -13.61
C ILE A 92 4.66 -2.41 -14.31
N GLY A 93 4.18 -2.53 -15.55
CA GLY A 93 4.29 -3.76 -16.35
C GLY A 93 3.50 -4.96 -15.80
N ARG A 94 2.59 -4.74 -14.84
CA ARG A 94 1.65 -5.77 -14.38
C ARG A 94 0.45 -5.84 -15.33
N PRO A 95 -0.09 -7.05 -15.58
CA PRO A 95 -1.40 -7.15 -16.21
C PRO A 95 -2.45 -6.50 -15.29
N ASP A 96 -3.27 -5.63 -15.86
CA ASP A 96 -4.36 -4.94 -15.17
C ASP A 96 -5.26 -5.98 -14.45
N PRO A 97 -5.42 -5.90 -13.12
CA PRO A 97 -6.24 -6.85 -12.36
C PRO A 97 -7.73 -6.80 -12.76
N GLY A 98 -8.17 -5.72 -13.40
CA GLY A 98 -9.51 -5.54 -13.96
C GLY A 98 -9.65 -5.96 -15.44
N ALA A 99 -8.53 -6.27 -16.12
CA ALA A 99 -8.59 -6.79 -17.48
C ALA A 99 -9.23 -8.17 -17.46
N LYS A 100 -10.53 -8.21 -17.80
CA LYS A 100 -11.23 -9.45 -18.15
C LYS A 100 -10.37 -10.15 -19.19
N SER A 101 -9.68 -11.23 -18.77
CA SER A 101 -8.97 -12.07 -19.71
C SER A 101 -9.98 -12.49 -20.78
N SER A 102 -9.85 -11.93 -21.98
CA SER A 102 -10.48 -12.52 -23.15
C SER A 102 -9.69 -13.78 -23.40
N VAL A 103 -9.98 -14.83 -22.62
CA VAL A 103 -9.51 -16.16 -22.94
C VAL A 103 -9.93 -16.36 -24.39
N PRO A 104 -9.01 -16.56 -25.35
CA PRO A 104 -9.43 -16.91 -26.69
C PRO A 104 -10.28 -18.15 -26.51
N ARG A 105 -11.55 -18.08 -26.95
CA ARG A 105 -12.48 -19.19 -26.86
C ARG A 105 -11.85 -20.33 -27.67
N ALA A 106 -11.05 -21.16 -27.00
CA ALA A 106 -10.46 -22.36 -27.57
C ALA A 106 -11.64 -23.11 -28.15
N GLY A 107 -11.64 -23.25 -29.47
CA GLY A 107 -12.77 -23.76 -30.22
C GLY A 107 -13.26 -25.03 -29.56
N THR A 108 -14.54 -25.07 -29.21
CA THR A 108 -15.17 -26.30 -28.74
C THR A 108 -14.85 -27.39 -29.77
N SER A 109 -14.08 -28.39 -29.38
CA SER A 109 -13.77 -29.60 -30.17
C SER A 109 -15.03 -30.47 -30.31
N ILE A 110 -16.09 -29.89 -30.86
CA ILE A 110 -17.29 -30.61 -31.27
C ILE A 110 -17.02 -31.02 -32.72
N PRO A 111 -16.74 -32.30 -33.01
CA PRO A 111 -16.67 -32.75 -34.38
C PRO A 111 -18.06 -32.56 -35.00
N LYS A 112 -18.18 -31.71 -36.03
CA LYS A 112 -19.39 -31.66 -36.85
C LYS A 112 -19.49 -32.98 -37.62
N THR A 113 -20.21 -33.95 -37.07
CA THR A 113 -20.58 -35.17 -37.78
C THR A 113 -21.53 -34.79 -38.91
N ARG A 114 -21.00 -34.69 -40.12
CA ARG A 114 -21.80 -34.49 -41.34
C ARG A 114 -22.60 -35.77 -41.59
N ARG A 115 -23.91 -35.74 -41.35
CA ARG A 115 -24.83 -36.80 -41.78
C ARG A 115 -24.80 -36.86 -43.32
N PRO A 116 -24.45 -37.99 -43.97
CA PRO A 116 -24.53 -38.08 -45.41
C PRO A 116 -25.99 -38.04 -45.83
N SER A 117 -26.34 -37.06 -46.66
CA SER A 117 -27.63 -36.98 -47.35
C SER A 117 -27.62 -37.98 -48.51
N GLY A 118 -28.03 -39.22 -48.22
CA GLY A 118 -28.31 -40.26 -49.21
C GLY A 118 -29.75 -40.76 -49.03
N PRO A 119 -30.49 -41.08 -50.10
CA PRO A 119 -31.89 -41.42 -50.02
C PRO A 119 -32.03 -42.90 -49.69
N PHE A 120 -32.27 -43.25 -48.42
CA PHE A 120 -32.68 -44.60 -48.06
C PHE A 120 -33.80 -44.54 -47.02
N GLY A 121 -34.99 -44.98 -47.43
CA GLY A 121 -36.02 -45.44 -46.50
C GLY A 121 -37.44 -44.93 -46.74
N SER A 122 -38.08 -45.29 -47.85
CA SER A 122 -39.54 -45.53 -47.85
C SER A 122 -39.79 -46.90 -48.48
N PRO A 123 -40.17 -47.94 -47.71
CA PRO A 123 -40.64 -49.18 -48.31
C PRO A 123 -42.06 -48.98 -48.85
N THR A 124 -42.23 -49.11 -50.16
CA THR A 124 -43.55 -49.31 -50.81
C THR A 124 -43.99 -50.76 -50.64
N PRO A 125 -45.25 -51.04 -50.26
CA PRO A 125 -45.80 -52.39 -50.30
C PRO A 125 -46.17 -52.76 -51.74
N LEU A 126 -45.69 -53.90 -52.23
CA LEU A 126 -46.16 -54.51 -53.47
C LEU A 126 -46.95 -55.76 -53.12
N GLY A 127 -48.24 -55.79 -53.49
CA GLY A 127 -49.07 -56.96 -53.38
C GLY A 127 -48.88 -57.91 -54.57
N ALA A 128 -49.02 -59.21 -54.28
CA ALA A 128 -49.64 -60.24 -55.11
C ALA A 128 -50.09 -61.36 -54.16
#